data_AF-A0A516PY04-F1
#
_entry.id   AF-A0A516PY04-F1
#
_cell.length_a   1.000
_cell.length_b   1.000
_cell.length_c   1.000
_cell.angle_alpha   90.00
_cell.angle_beta   90.00
_cell.angle_gamma   90.00
#
_symmetry.space_group_name_H-M   'P 1'
#
loop_
_entity.id
_entity.type
_entity.pdbx_description
1 polymer ?
#
loop_
_entity_poly.entity_id
_entity_poly.type
_entity_poly.pdbx_seq_one_letter_code
_entity_poly.pdbx_strand_id
1 'polypeptide(L)'
;MAERYQPTPAKERYAAVRRRVEEAAAEEFRRHGYAAVTVESIALAADVSPRTIYRHFGSKSGLVAASAQGWADAFTARLAETPAEAPINERLRSAIGALDLDDIDEVSRPPLRQAADDPAARATWLATMFEQQDRIADILRPAGESADPSRGDVWRLRAGLILVAMITGLDGWLDSPRDAPASTYVLANLDLADPFLEDRS
;
A
#
# COMPACT_ATOMS: atom_id res chain seq x y z
N MET A 1 -3.18 24.51 39.17
CA MET A 1 -2.84 23.31 38.38
C MET A 1 -2.59 23.76 36.96
N ALA A 2 -1.33 23.81 36.51
CA ALA A 2 -0.99 24.10 35.13
C ALA A 2 -0.92 22.76 34.37
N GLU A 3 -1.87 22.55 33.48
CA GLU A 3 -1.91 21.42 32.56
C GLU A 3 -0.69 21.50 31.64
N ARG A 4 0.16 20.47 31.70
CA ARG A 4 1.39 20.41 30.89
C ARG A 4 1.00 20.23 29.42
N TYR A 5 1.03 21.31 28.66
CA TYR A 5 1.04 21.24 27.20
C TYR A 5 2.31 20.52 26.74
N GLN A 6 2.18 19.24 26.39
CA GLN A 6 3.23 18.51 25.68
C GLN A 6 3.02 18.74 24.17
N PRO A 7 3.94 19.43 23.48
CA PRO A 7 3.84 19.58 22.04
C PRO A 7 3.95 18.20 21.38
N THR A 8 2.95 17.83 20.58
CA THR A 8 2.96 16.62 19.76
C THR A 8 4.27 16.52 18.96
N PRO A 9 5.01 15.40 19.02
CA PRO A 9 6.24 15.18 18.27
C PRO A 9 6.13 15.54 16.78
N ALA A 10 7.20 16.08 16.19
CA ALA A 10 7.20 16.52 14.79
C ALA A 10 6.81 15.39 13.81
N LYS A 11 7.17 14.14 14.11
CA LYS A 11 6.82 12.94 13.33
C LYS A 11 5.31 12.66 13.35
N GLU A 12 4.67 12.80 14.51
CA GLU A 12 3.23 12.61 14.66
C GLU A 12 2.44 13.71 13.96
N ARG A 13 2.90 14.96 14.05
CA ARG A 13 2.31 16.08 13.29
C ARG A 13 2.44 15.87 11.78
N TYR A 14 3.59 15.37 11.32
CA TYR A 14 3.82 15.04 9.92
C TYR A 14 2.84 13.97 9.44
N ALA A 15 2.70 12.86 10.18
CA ALA A 15 1.78 11.78 9.85
C ALA A 15 0.30 12.22 9.88
N ALA A 16 -0.09 13.05 10.86
CA ALA A 16 -1.45 13.58 10.95
C ALA A 16 -1.80 14.52 9.79
N VAL A 17 -0.88 15.39 9.37
CA VAL A 17 -1.06 16.23 8.16
C VAL A 17 -1.20 15.34 6.94
N ARG A 18 -0.35 14.33 6.80
CA ARG A 18 -0.36 13.42 5.66
C ARG A 18 -1.71 12.70 5.52
N ARG A 19 -2.21 12.12 6.62
CA ARG A 19 -3.50 11.42 6.66
C ARG A 19 -4.68 12.32 6.26
N ARG A 20 -4.76 13.54 6.79
CA ARG A 20 -5.82 14.50 6.42
C ARG A 20 -5.83 14.80 4.93
N VAL A 21 -4.66 14.91 4.30
CA VAL A 21 -4.55 15.15 2.87
C VAL A 21 -4.98 13.92 2.06
N GLU A 22 -4.62 12.71 2.49
CA GLU A 22 -5.04 11.45 1.84
C GLU A 22 -6.57 11.29 1.90
N GLU A 23 -7.18 11.53 3.07
CA GLU A 23 -8.64 11.48 3.26
C GLU A 23 -9.37 12.53 2.39
N ALA A 24 -8.87 13.76 2.36
CA ALA A 24 -9.43 14.83 1.52
C ALA A 24 -9.29 14.52 0.02
N ALA A 25 -8.14 13.98 -0.41
CA ALA A 25 -7.92 13.58 -1.80
C ALA A 25 -8.90 12.48 -2.22
N ALA A 26 -9.07 11.45 -1.39
CA ALA A 26 -10.01 10.36 -1.64
C ALA A 26 -11.46 10.89 -1.77
N GLU A 27 -11.87 11.82 -0.89
CA GLU A 27 -13.19 12.45 -0.96
C GLU A 27 -13.38 13.27 -2.24
N GLU A 28 -12.42 14.13 -2.58
CA GLU A 28 -12.47 14.97 -3.78
C GLU A 28 -12.51 14.13 -5.05
N PHE A 29 -11.68 13.09 -5.14
CA PHE A 29 -11.69 12.16 -6.28
C PHE A 29 -13.03 11.44 -6.41
N ARG A 30 -13.63 11.02 -5.29
CA ARG A 30 -14.94 10.35 -5.30
C ARG A 30 -16.07 11.28 -5.74
N ARG A 31 -16.01 12.56 -5.38
CA ARG A 31 -17.05 13.54 -5.72
C ARG A 31 -16.94 14.08 -7.14
N HIS A 32 -15.72 14.33 -7.60
CA HIS A 32 -15.48 15.12 -8.81
C HIS A 32 -14.76 14.34 -9.91
N GLY A 33 -14.29 13.12 -9.62
CA GLY A 33 -13.48 12.31 -10.51
C GLY A 33 -12.03 12.80 -10.58
N TYR A 34 -11.08 11.89 -10.84
CA TYR A 34 -9.66 12.23 -10.86
C TYR A 34 -9.36 13.42 -11.73
N ALA A 35 -9.79 13.43 -13.00
CA ALA A 35 -9.41 14.43 -13.98
C ALA A 35 -9.74 15.87 -13.57
N ALA A 36 -10.87 16.09 -12.88
CA ALA A 36 -11.35 17.42 -12.49
C ALA A 36 -10.71 17.97 -11.21
N VAL A 37 -10.18 17.10 -10.34
CA VAL A 37 -9.59 17.51 -9.06
C VAL A 37 -8.20 18.13 -9.24
N THR A 38 -7.87 19.17 -8.48
CA THR A 38 -6.55 19.81 -8.50
C THR A 38 -5.85 19.67 -7.16
N VAL A 39 -4.53 19.87 -7.12
CA VAL A 39 -3.79 19.91 -5.85
C VAL A 39 -4.31 21.05 -4.97
N GLU A 40 -4.75 22.15 -5.58
CA GLU A 40 -5.32 23.30 -4.91
C GLU A 40 -6.69 22.99 -4.26
N SER A 41 -7.56 22.22 -4.92
CA SER A 41 -8.86 21.84 -4.33
C SER A 41 -8.67 20.88 -3.14
N ILE A 42 -7.74 19.92 -3.28
CA ILE A 42 -7.36 19.02 -2.17
C ILE A 42 -6.74 19.80 -1.01
N ALA A 43 -5.86 20.76 -1.30
CA ALA A 43 -5.25 21.61 -0.27
C ALA A 43 -6.30 22.40 0.52
N LEU A 44 -7.28 22.96 -0.18
CA LEU A 44 -8.41 23.65 0.43
C LEU A 44 -9.23 22.71 1.31
N ALA A 45 -9.58 21.53 0.81
CA ALA A 45 -10.36 20.53 1.54
C ALA A 45 -9.63 19.99 2.79
N ALA A 46 -8.30 19.86 2.73
CA ALA A 46 -7.47 19.34 3.82
C ALA A 46 -7.01 20.42 4.83
N ASP A 47 -7.39 21.70 4.61
CA ASP A 47 -6.92 22.85 5.40
C ASP A 47 -5.38 22.92 5.48
N VAL A 48 -4.73 22.86 4.32
CA VAL A 48 -3.27 23.01 4.17
C VAL A 48 -2.94 23.90 2.96
N SER A 49 -1.70 24.36 2.87
CA SER A 49 -1.23 25.03 1.66
C SER A 49 -0.91 24.03 0.54
N PRO A 50 -1.08 24.39 -0.75
CA PRO A 50 -0.60 23.57 -1.87
C PRO A 50 0.88 23.20 -1.74
N ARG A 51 1.72 24.13 -1.26
CA ARG A 51 3.13 23.89 -0.93
C ARG A 51 3.34 22.74 0.06
N THR A 52 2.42 22.56 1.00
CA THR A 52 2.45 21.44 1.94
C THR A 52 2.17 20.12 1.22
N ILE A 53 1.18 20.07 0.33
CA ILE A 53 0.93 18.88 -0.49
C ILE A 53 2.13 18.56 -1.38
N TYR A 54 2.66 19.53 -2.13
CA TYR A 54 3.84 19.32 -2.98
C TYR A 54 5.05 18.82 -2.18
N ARG A 55 5.24 19.29 -0.94
CA ARG A 55 6.32 18.83 -0.06
C ARG A 55 6.14 17.38 0.40
N HIS A 56 4.91 16.95 0.65
CA HIS A 56 4.61 15.61 1.20
C HIS A 56 4.42 14.55 0.12
N PHE A 57 3.91 14.93 -1.04
CA PHE A 57 3.43 14.00 -2.08
C PHE A 57 4.00 14.29 -3.47
N GLY A 58 4.62 15.45 -3.70
CA GLY A 58 5.25 15.80 -4.97
C GLY A 58 4.28 16.16 -6.10
N SER A 59 3.23 15.36 -6.33
CA SER A 59 2.25 15.57 -7.39
C SER A 59 0.87 15.01 -7.01
N LYS A 60 -0.13 15.27 -7.85
CA LYS A 60 -1.47 14.66 -7.76
C LYS A 60 -1.41 13.13 -7.88
N SER A 61 -0.56 12.60 -8.76
CA SER A 61 -0.35 11.16 -8.88
C SER A 61 0.41 10.60 -7.67
N GLY A 62 1.30 11.39 -7.07
CA GLY A 62 1.98 11.03 -5.82
C GLY A 62 1.04 10.92 -4.61
N LEU A 63 -0.11 11.61 -4.62
CA LEU A 63 -1.18 11.42 -3.63
C LEU A 63 -1.87 10.06 -3.77
N VAL A 64 -2.15 9.64 -5.00
CA VAL A 64 -2.69 8.30 -5.27
C VAL A 64 -1.66 7.25 -4.89
N ALA A 65 -0.39 7.49 -5.21
CA ALA A 65 0.68 6.56 -4.85
C ALA A 65 0.86 6.41 -3.34
N ALA A 66 0.67 7.50 -2.60
CA ALA A 66 0.65 7.50 -1.14
C ALA A 66 -0.48 6.65 -0.54
N SER A 67 -1.62 6.52 -1.21
CA SER A 67 -2.70 5.63 -0.77
C SER A 67 -2.26 4.15 -0.83
N ALA A 68 -1.49 3.78 -1.85
CA ALA A 68 -0.90 2.43 -1.94
C ALA A 68 0.09 2.14 -0.81
N GLN A 69 0.82 3.14 -0.31
CA GLN A 69 1.62 2.98 0.91
C GLN A 69 0.75 2.64 2.12
N GLY A 70 -0.41 3.30 2.26
CA GLY A 70 -1.38 3.00 3.31
C GLY A 70 -1.86 1.55 3.26
N TRP A 71 -2.20 1.04 2.08
CA TRP A 71 -2.53 -0.37 1.89
C TRP A 71 -1.37 -1.30 2.22
N ALA A 72 -0.15 -0.95 1.79
CA ALA A 72 1.01 -1.77 2.09
C ALA A 72 1.29 -1.84 3.60
N ASP A 73 1.18 -0.72 4.31
CA ASP A 73 1.35 -0.66 5.77
C ASP A 73 0.27 -1.49 6.48
N ALA A 74 -1.00 -1.37 6.06
CA ALA A 74 -2.12 -2.15 6.60
C ALA A 74 -1.93 -3.66 6.36
N PHE A 75 -1.47 -4.03 5.17
CA PHE A 75 -1.17 -5.42 4.80
C PHE A 75 -0.10 -6.00 5.73
N THR A 76 1.03 -5.30 5.87
CA THR A 76 2.15 -5.73 6.71
C THR A 76 1.75 -5.80 8.19
N ALA A 77 0.95 -4.85 8.68
CA ALA A 77 0.43 -4.89 10.04
C ALA A 77 -0.44 -6.14 10.26
N ARG A 78 -1.40 -6.41 9.37
CA ARG A 78 -2.27 -7.59 9.49
C ARG A 78 -1.50 -8.90 9.36
N LEU A 79 -0.49 -8.94 8.50
CA LEU A 79 0.38 -10.10 8.34
C LEU A 79 1.18 -10.41 9.62
N ALA A 80 1.60 -9.37 10.35
CA ALA A 80 2.29 -9.49 11.64
C ALA A 80 1.35 -9.90 12.79
N GLU A 81 0.07 -9.54 12.73
CA GLU A 81 -0.95 -9.94 13.71
C GLU A 81 -1.40 -11.39 13.56
N THR A 82 -1.26 -11.97 12.36
CA THR A 82 -1.68 -13.35 12.11
C THR A 82 -0.65 -14.34 12.71
N PRO A 83 -1.08 -15.40 13.43
CA PRO A 83 -0.16 -16.36 14.05
C PRO A 83 0.90 -16.88 13.09
N ALA A 84 2.14 -16.96 13.56
CA ALA A 84 3.29 -17.38 12.74
C ALA A 84 3.21 -18.86 12.33
N GLU A 85 2.45 -19.65 13.09
CA GLU A 85 2.20 -21.08 12.86
C GLU A 85 1.17 -21.33 11.74
N ALA A 86 0.40 -20.30 11.35
CA ALA A 86 -0.54 -20.43 10.25
C ALA A 86 0.21 -20.54 8.91
N PRO A 87 -0.27 -21.37 7.96
CA PRO A 87 0.25 -21.41 6.60
C PRO A 87 0.36 -20.02 5.97
N ILE A 88 1.42 -19.79 5.19
CA ILE A 88 1.69 -18.45 4.63
C ILE A 88 0.50 -17.97 3.81
N ASN A 89 -0.12 -18.84 3.02
CA ASN A 89 -1.28 -18.49 2.20
C ASN A 89 -2.51 -18.05 3.03
N GLU A 90 -2.75 -18.64 4.20
CA GLU A 90 -3.81 -18.23 5.12
C GLU A 90 -3.52 -16.85 5.69
N ARG A 91 -2.26 -16.61 6.09
CA ARG A 91 -1.81 -15.30 6.58
C ARG A 91 -1.97 -14.22 5.51
N LEU A 92 -1.63 -14.52 4.26
CA LEU A 92 -1.78 -13.62 3.13
C LEU A 92 -3.27 -13.33 2.84
N ARG A 93 -4.14 -14.35 2.83
CA ARG A 93 -5.58 -14.15 2.62
C ARG A 93 -6.22 -13.28 3.71
N SER A 94 -5.85 -13.52 4.97
CA SER A 94 -6.25 -12.68 6.10
C SER A 94 -5.80 -11.23 5.91
N ALA A 95 -4.54 -11.03 5.51
CA ALA A 95 -3.97 -9.71 5.25
C ALA A 95 -4.68 -8.97 4.10
N ILE A 96 -4.96 -9.65 2.98
CA ILE A 96 -5.71 -9.07 1.85
C ILE A 96 -7.14 -8.71 2.23
N GLY A 97 -7.82 -9.58 2.99
CA GLY A 97 -9.19 -9.32 3.45
C GLY A 97 -9.34 -8.09 4.34
N ALA A 98 -8.25 -7.59 4.95
CA ALA A 98 -8.25 -6.41 5.80
C ALA A 98 -7.95 -5.10 5.06
N LEU A 99 -7.65 -5.15 3.76
CA LEU A 99 -7.31 -3.98 2.96
C LEU A 99 -8.51 -3.25 2.35
N ASP A 100 -9.71 -3.84 2.47
CA ASP A 100 -10.94 -3.35 1.86
C ASP A 100 -10.75 -3.01 0.37
N LEU A 101 -9.96 -3.82 -0.35
CA LEU A 101 -9.65 -3.60 -1.78
C LEU A 101 -10.91 -3.60 -2.65
N ASP A 102 -11.98 -4.22 -2.15
CA ASP A 102 -13.25 -4.35 -2.86
C ASP A 102 -14.13 -3.10 -2.73
N ASP A 103 -13.82 -2.23 -1.76
CA ASP A 103 -14.45 -0.91 -1.61
C ASP A 103 -13.76 0.17 -2.48
N ILE A 104 -12.74 -0.21 -3.27
CA ILE A 104 -12.22 0.66 -4.33
C ILE A 104 -13.30 0.79 -5.40
N ASP A 105 -14.10 1.84 -5.27
CA ASP A 105 -15.22 2.10 -6.16
C ASP A 105 -14.78 2.38 -7.61
N GLU A 106 -15.73 2.28 -8.54
CA GLU A 106 -15.53 2.57 -9.97
C GLU A 106 -15.00 4.00 -10.19
N VAL A 107 -15.28 4.91 -9.25
CA VAL A 107 -14.80 6.30 -9.30
C VAL A 107 -13.31 6.41 -8.95
N SER A 108 -12.82 5.55 -8.05
CA SER A 108 -11.43 5.50 -7.58
C SER A 108 -10.51 4.74 -8.54
N ARG A 109 -11.08 3.88 -9.38
CA ARG A 109 -10.35 3.03 -10.33
C ARG A 109 -9.60 3.81 -11.43
N PRO A 110 -10.19 4.79 -12.16
CA PRO A 110 -9.45 5.63 -13.11
C PRO A 110 -8.26 6.41 -12.51
N PRO A 111 -8.38 7.07 -11.32
CA PRO A 111 -7.22 7.65 -10.64
C PRO A 111 -6.06 6.67 -10.43
N LEU A 112 -6.36 5.46 -9.96
CA LEU A 112 -5.37 4.41 -9.70
C LEU A 112 -4.68 3.97 -10.98
N ARG A 113 -5.45 3.77 -12.07
CA ARG A 113 -4.89 3.44 -13.38
C ARG A 113 -3.98 4.55 -13.92
N GLN A 114 -4.43 5.81 -13.83
CA GLN A 114 -3.62 6.92 -14.31
C GLN A 114 -2.35 7.11 -13.47
N ALA A 115 -2.42 6.88 -12.16
CA ALA A 115 -1.22 6.84 -11.31
C ALA A 115 -0.31 5.67 -11.68
N ALA A 116 -0.86 4.50 -12.02
CA ALA A 116 -0.08 3.36 -12.49
C ALA A 116 0.66 3.62 -13.80
N ASP A 117 0.22 4.58 -14.61
CA ASP A 117 0.91 5.01 -15.83
C ASP A 117 1.90 6.16 -15.63
N ASP A 118 1.87 6.84 -14.48
CA ASP A 118 2.74 7.98 -14.19
C ASP A 118 4.14 7.53 -13.72
N PRO A 119 5.24 7.89 -14.42
CA PRO A 119 6.60 7.54 -14.00
C PRO A 119 6.98 7.99 -12.58
N ALA A 120 6.46 9.14 -12.11
CA ALA A 120 6.74 9.63 -10.77
C ALA A 120 6.05 8.78 -9.71
N ALA A 121 4.79 8.40 -9.94
CA ALA A 121 4.07 7.50 -9.05
C ALA A 121 4.69 6.10 -9.03
N ARG A 122 5.10 5.57 -10.20
CA ARG A 122 5.84 4.30 -10.31
C ARG A 122 7.13 4.33 -9.48
N ALA A 123 7.89 5.41 -9.53
CA ALA A 123 9.12 5.55 -8.73
C ALA A 123 8.83 5.53 -7.21
N THR A 124 7.76 6.20 -6.77
CA THR A 124 7.30 6.15 -5.37
C THR A 124 6.89 4.74 -4.98
N TRP A 125 6.12 4.03 -5.81
CA TRP A 125 5.73 2.65 -5.53
C TRP A 125 6.90 1.68 -5.45
N LEU A 126 7.88 1.80 -6.34
CA LEU A 126 9.08 0.97 -6.28
C LEU A 126 9.85 1.19 -4.97
N ALA A 127 9.98 2.44 -4.52
CA ALA A 127 10.59 2.75 -3.23
C ALA A 127 9.81 2.12 -2.06
N THR A 128 8.47 2.28 -2.06
CA THR A 128 7.57 1.61 -1.12
C THR A 128 7.74 0.09 -1.12
N MET A 129 7.80 -0.54 -2.30
CA MET A 129 7.98 -1.98 -2.41
C MET A 129 9.27 -2.45 -1.74
N PHE A 130 10.40 -1.76 -1.98
CA PHE A 130 11.67 -2.14 -1.36
C PHE A 130 11.62 -2.02 0.17
N GLU A 131 11.00 -0.96 0.70
CA GLU A 131 10.82 -0.81 2.15
C GLU A 131 9.94 -1.92 2.74
N GLN A 132 8.86 -2.28 2.05
CA GLN A 132 7.91 -3.30 2.48
C GLN A 132 8.47 -4.72 2.34
N GLN A 133 9.32 -4.95 1.35
CA GLN A 133 9.97 -6.23 1.11
C GLN A 133 10.77 -6.68 2.34
N ASP A 134 11.55 -5.77 2.93
CA ASP A 134 12.36 -6.07 4.11
C ASP A 134 11.47 -6.34 5.34
N ARG A 135 10.40 -5.56 5.55
CA ARG A 135 9.46 -5.78 6.66
C ARG A 135 8.73 -7.11 6.55
N ILE A 136 8.23 -7.45 5.36
CA ILE A 136 7.52 -8.72 5.12
C ILE A 136 8.48 -9.90 5.30
N ALA A 137 9.72 -9.79 4.82
CA ALA A 137 10.73 -10.82 5.01
C ALA A 137 10.97 -11.09 6.50
N ASP A 138 11.11 -10.03 7.31
CA ASP A 138 11.31 -10.16 8.76
C ASP A 138 10.09 -10.79 9.47
N ILE A 139 8.86 -10.48 9.01
CA ILE A 139 7.62 -11.05 9.56
C ILE A 139 7.44 -12.53 9.21
N LEU A 140 7.88 -12.93 8.02
CA LEU A 140 7.75 -14.30 7.55
C LEU A 140 8.89 -15.20 8.03
N ARG A 141 10.05 -14.63 8.37
CA ARG A 141 11.24 -15.38 8.79
C ARG A 141 10.98 -16.13 10.11
N PRO A 142 11.18 -17.45 10.15
CA PRO A 142 11.14 -18.23 11.38
C PRO A 142 12.13 -17.74 12.43
N ALA A 143 11.75 -17.84 13.69
CA ALA A 143 12.61 -17.44 14.80
C ALA A 143 13.92 -18.25 14.81
N GLY A 144 15.04 -17.55 14.87
CA GLY A 144 16.38 -18.16 14.91
C GLY A 144 16.97 -18.50 13.53
N GLU A 145 16.24 -18.28 12.44
CA GLU A 145 16.78 -18.38 11.09
C GLU A 145 17.51 -17.07 10.72
N SER A 146 18.67 -17.18 10.08
CA SER A 146 19.45 -16.05 9.56
C SER A 146 19.71 -16.27 8.08
N ALA A 147 19.76 -15.18 7.31
CA ALA A 147 20.07 -15.27 5.89
C ALA A 147 21.46 -15.91 5.69
N ASP A 148 21.55 -16.88 4.77
CA ASP A 148 22.83 -17.43 4.33
C ASP A 148 23.49 -16.41 3.38
N PRO A 149 24.62 -15.79 3.75
CA PRO A 149 25.29 -14.78 2.93
C PRO A 149 25.70 -15.30 1.54
N SER A 150 25.82 -16.62 1.38
CA SER A 150 26.28 -17.30 0.17
C SER A 150 25.14 -17.60 -0.81
N ARG A 151 23.90 -17.70 -0.31
CA ARG A 151 22.69 -18.04 -1.08
C ARG A 151 21.71 -16.88 -1.22
N GLY A 152 21.92 -15.82 -0.45
CA GLY A 152 20.99 -14.69 -0.35
C GLY A 152 19.87 -14.97 0.64
N ASP A 153 18.96 -14.00 0.77
CA ASP A 153 17.84 -14.07 1.71
C ASP A 153 16.57 -14.58 1.01
N VAL A 154 16.22 -15.85 1.25
CA VAL A 154 15.02 -16.49 0.68
C VAL A 154 13.72 -15.81 1.12
N TRP A 155 13.69 -15.25 2.34
CA TRP A 155 12.51 -14.56 2.86
C TRP A 155 12.32 -13.21 2.18
N ARG A 156 13.43 -12.52 1.88
CA ARG A 156 13.41 -11.31 1.04
C ARG A 156 12.95 -11.61 -0.38
N LEU A 157 13.37 -12.74 -0.96
CA LEU A 157 12.89 -13.17 -2.30
C LEU A 157 11.39 -13.48 -2.29
N ARG A 158 10.90 -14.25 -1.31
CA ARG A 158 9.48 -14.56 -1.12
C ARG A 158 8.64 -13.31 -0.91
N ALA A 159 9.10 -12.38 -0.06
CA ALA A 159 8.46 -11.09 0.14
C ALA A 159 8.36 -10.28 -1.16
N GLY A 160 9.41 -10.29 -1.97
CA GLY A 160 9.40 -9.67 -3.30
C GLY A 160 8.36 -10.31 -4.23
N LEU A 161 8.27 -11.64 -4.23
CA LEU A 161 7.29 -12.37 -5.03
C LEU A 161 5.85 -12.05 -4.61
N ILE A 162 5.57 -11.99 -3.30
CA ILE A 162 4.26 -11.59 -2.76
C ILE A 162 3.88 -10.19 -3.27
N LEU A 163 4.78 -9.22 -3.14
CA LEU A 163 4.53 -7.84 -3.56
C LEU A 163 4.31 -7.74 -5.08
N VAL A 164 5.10 -8.46 -5.89
CA VAL A 164 4.92 -8.50 -7.35
C VAL A 164 3.60 -9.17 -7.74
N ALA A 165 3.21 -10.26 -7.08
CA ALA A 165 1.93 -10.92 -7.31
C ALA A 165 0.75 -9.98 -6.98
N MET A 166 0.83 -9.23 -5.88
CA MET A 166 -0.18 -8.23 -5.52
C MET A 166 -0.30 -7.12 -6.58
N ILE A 167 0.81 -6.55 -7.04
CA ILE A 167 0.79 -5.51 -8.09
C ILE A 167 0.24 -6.08 -9.40
N THR A 168 0.70 -7.26 -9.81
CA THR A 168 0.23 -7.89 -11.05
C THR A 168 -1.28 -8.17 -11.00
N GLY A 169 -1.79 -8.58 -9.84
CA GLY A 169 -3.23 -8.74 -9.62
C GLY A 169 -3.99 -7.42 -9.68
N LEU A 170 -3.46 -6.37 -9.05
CA LEU A 170 -4.07 -5.04 -9.10
C LEU A 170 -4.08 -4.47 -10.51
N ASP A 171 -2.99 -4.56 -11.26
CA ASP A 171 -2.90 -4.12 -12.66
C ASP A 171 -3.87 -4.90 -13.53
N GLY A 172 -3.95 -6.22 -13.35
CA GLY A 172 -4.92 -7.07 -14.04
C GLY A 172 -6.37 -6.68 -13.74
N TRP A 173 -6.67 -6.31 -12.49
CA TRP A 173 -7.96 -5.74 -12.14
C TRP A 173 -8.19 -4.39 -12.84
N LEU A 174 -7.22 -3.48 -12.81
CA LEU A 174 -7.32 -2.14 -13.43
C LEU A 174 -7.61 -2.21 -14.93
N ASP A 175 -7.05 -3.18 -15.65
CA ASP A 175 -7.24 -3.37 -17.09
C ASP A 175 -8.45 -4.24 -17.47
N SER A 176 -9.06 -4.95 -16.52
CA SER A 176 -10.13 -5.90 -16.81
C SER A 176 -11.49 -5.25 -17.02
N PRO A 177 -12.25 -5.58 -18.09
CA PRO A 177 -13.60 -5.06 -18.30
C PRO A 177 -14.67 -5.69 -17.38
N ARG A 178 -14.29 -6.53 -16.39
CA ARG A 178 -15.23 -7.32 -15.58
C ARG A 178 -15.55 -6.69 -14.22
N ASP A 179 -16.79 -6.90 -13.77
CA ASP A 179 -17.34 -6.58 -12.43
C ASP A 179 -16.89 -7.59 -11.35
N ALA A 180 -15.61 -7.92 -11.29
CA ALA A 180 -15.07 -8.71 -10.18
C ALA A 180 -14.29 -7.81 -9.21
N PRO A 181 -14.37 -8.05 -7.89
CA PRO A 181 -13.65 -7.25 -6.91
C PRO A 181 -12.13 -7.34 -7.07
N ALA A 182 -11.39 -6.30 -6.66
CA ALA A 182 -9.94 -6.24 -6.81
C ALA A 182 -9.22 -7.36 -6.03
N SER A 183 -9.75 -7.73 -4.86
CA SER A 183 -9.23 -8.84 -4.05
C SER A 183 -9.18 -10.15 -4.84
N THR A 184 -10.13 -10.38 -5.76
CA THR A 184 -10.18 -11.60 -6.57
C THR A 184 -8.95 -11.73 -7.47
N TYR A 185 -8.51 -10.65 -8.11
CA TYR A 185 -7.34 -10.68 -8.99
C TYR A 185 -6.03 -10.77 -8.21
N VAL A 186 -5.96 -10.08 -7.06
CA VAL A 186 -4.82 -10.13 -6.15
C VAL A 186 -4.63 -11.54 -5.60
N LEU A 187 -5.69 -12.15 -5.06
CA LEU A 187 -5.64 -13.51 -4.55
C LEU A 187 -5.31 -14.54 -5.63
N ALA A 188 -5.88 -14.40 -6.83
CA ALA A 188 -5.55 -15.28 -7.96
C ALA A 188 -4.05 -15.24 -8.32
N ASN A 189 -3.41 -14.06 -8.25
CA ASN A 189 -1.97 -13.94 -8.50
C ASN A 189 -1.12 -14.47 -7.33
N LEU A 190 -1.59 -14.33 -6.09
CA LEU A 190 -0.93 -14.95 -4.93
C LEU A 190 -0.99 -16.48 -5.00
N ASP A 191 -2.11 -17.05 -5.47
CA ASP A 191 -2.24 -18.50 -5.69
C ASP A 191 -1.25 -19.00 -6.78
N LEU A 192 -0.93 -18.19 -7.79
CA LEU A 192 0.11 -18.51 -8.78
C LEU A 192 1.52 -18.49 -8.17
N ALA A 193 1.75 -17.67 -7.15
CA ALA A 193 3.02 -17.56 -6.44
C ALA A 193 3.19 -18.62 -5.34
N ASP A 194 2.09 -19.20 -4.83
CA ASP A 194 2.04 -20.13 -3.70
C ASP A 194 3.11 -21.24 -3.72
N PRO A 195 3.40 -21.91 -4.86
CA PRO A 195 4.41 -22.98 -4.91
C PRO A 195 5.84 -22.54 -4.54
N PHE A 196 6.12 -21.23 -4.57
CA PHE A 196 7.44 -20.65 -4.26
C PHE A 196 7.49 -20.04 -2.85
N LEU A 197 6.34 -19.88 -2.18
CA LEU A 197 6.24 -19.24 -0.87
C LEU A 197 6.45 -20.23 0.27
N GLU A 198 6.08 -21.49 0.08
CA GLU A 198 6.31 -22.55 1.07
C GLU A 198 7.56 -23.37 0.74
N ASP A 199 8.23 -23.89 1.76
CA ASP A 199 9.33 -24.84 1.55
C ASP A 199 8.74 -26.22 1.28
N ARG A 200 8.84 -26.68 0.04
CA ARG A 200 8.50 -28.07 -0.32
C ARG A 200 9.74 -28.94 -0.11
N SER A 201 10.12 -29.14 1.15
CA SER A 201 11.12 -30.13 1.54
C SER A 201 10.52 -31.25 2.39
#